data_AF-A0A4R3YKW0-F1
#
_entry.id   AF-A0A4R3YKW0-F1
#
_cell.length_a   1.000
_cell.length_b   1.000
_cell.length_c   1.000
_cell.angle_alpha   90.00
_cell.angle_beta   90.00
_cell.angle_gamma   90.00
#
_symmetry.space_group_name_H-M   'P 1'
#
loop_
_entity.id
_entity.type
_entity.pdbx_description
1 polymer ?
#
loop_
_entity_poly.entity_id
_entity_poly.type
_entity_poly.pdbx_seq_one_letter_code
_entity_poly.pdbx_strand_id
1 'polypeptide(L)'
;MKTAAASPVCMVTSVILRGFILFFALVGQSAFAAETVTYYYTSPQGTVLATTNAAGSAVSTSDYRPYGSQALGVSEAGPGYTGHVNDPDSGLTYMQARYYDPVTGF
;
A
#
# COMPACT_ATOMS: atom_id res chain seq x y z
N MET A 1 -29.37 49.64 -10.19
CA MET A 1 -29.31 48.44 -11.06
C MET A 1 -30.18 47.36 -10.44
N LYS A 2 -31.31 47.05 -11.09
CA LYS A 2 -32.31 46.09 -10.61
C LYS A 2 -31.87 44.70 -11.08
N THR A 3 -31.51 43.82 -10.15
CA THR A 3 -31.20 42.43 -10.44
C THR A 3 -32.40 41.78 -11.13
N ALA A 4 -32.27 41.42 -12.41
CA ALA A 4 -33.32 40.74 -13.16
C ALA A 4 -33.46 39.31 -12.59
N ALA A 5 -34.63 38.97 -12.08
CA ALA A 5 -34.95 37.60 -11.68
C ALA A 5 -35.06 36.73 -12.94
N ALA A 6 -34.43 35.56 -12.93
CA ALA A 6 -34.52 34.60 -14.04
C ALA A 6 -35.97 34.14 -14.25
N SER A 7 -36.37 33.93 -15.51
CA SER A 7 -37.73 33.47 -15.85
C SER A 7 -38.01 32.08 -15.24
N PRO A 8 -39.27 31.76 -14.91
CA PRO A 8 -39.62 30.51 -14.21
C PRO A 8 -39.19 29.25 -14.98
N VAL A 9 -39.17 29.32 -16.32
CA VAL A 9 -38.70 28.24 -17.21
C VAL A 9 -37.19 28.00 -17.09
N CYS A 10 -36.39 29.05 -16.89
CA CYS A 10 -34.93 28.96 -16.70
C CYS A 10 -34.58 28.36 -15.32
N MET A 11 -35.38 28.66 -14.29
CA MET A 11 -35.17 28.14 -12.93
C MET A 11 -35.45 26.64 -12.83
N VAL A 12 -36.54 26.14 -13.44
CA VAL A 12 -36.94 24.71 -13.41
C VAL A 12 -35.95 23.82 -14.18
N THR A 13 -35.50 24.28 -15.35
CA THR A 13 -34.52 23.54 -16.17
C THR A 13 -33.15 23.42 -15.48
N SER A 14 -32.73 24.45 -14.73
CA SER A 14 -31.49 24.41 -13.93
C SER A 14 -31.54 23.37 -12.80
N VAL A 15 -32.68 23.24 -12.12
CA VAL A 15 -32.87 22.28 -11.03
C VAL A 15 -32.88 20.84 -11.54
N ILE A 16 -33.58 20.58 -12.65
CA ILE A 16 -33.63 19.25 -13.29
C ILE A 16 -32.23 18.83 -13.77
N LEU A 17 -31.49 19.74 -14.42
CA LEU A 17 -30.14 19.45 -14.91
C LEU A 17 -29.16 19.17 -13.77
N ARG A 18 -29.21 19.96 -12.68
CA ARG A 18 -28.39 19.72 -11.48
C ARG A 18 -28.74 18.41 -10.81
N GLY A 19 -30.03 18.08 -10.70
CA GLY A 19 -30.50 16.80 -10.17
C GLY A 19 -30.00 15.62 -11.00
N PHE A 20 -30.01 15.75 -12.33
CA PHE A 20 -29.50 14.71 -13.23
C PHE A 20 -27.99 14.52 -13.12
N ILE A 21 -27.22 15.61 -12.99
CA ILE A 21 -25.77 15.56 -12.76
C ILE A 21 -25.45 14.88 -11.43
N LEU A 22 -26.17 15.24 -10.36
CA LEU A 22 -25.96 14.68 -9.02
C LEU A 22 -26.34 13.19 -8.98
N PHE A 23 -27.41 12.80 -9.67
CA PHE A 23 -27.82 11.41 -9.84
C PHE A 23 -26.78 10.59 -10.62
N PHE A 24 -26.28 11.12 -11.74
CA PHE A 24 -25.27 10.43 -12.56
C PHE A 24 -23.92 10.29 -11.84
N ALA A 25 -23.51 11.30 -11.07
CA ALA A 25 -22.30 11.25 -10.24
C ALA A 25 -22.39 10.26 -9.06
N LEU A 26 -23.61 9.99 -8.57
CA LEU A 26 -23.83 9.03 -7.48
C LEU A 26 -23.94 7.59 -8.00
N VAL A 27 -24.49 7.38 -9.20
CA VAL A 27 -24.74 6.05 -9.77
C VAL A 27 -23.56 5.54 -10.63
N GLY A 28 -22.65 6.42 -11.06
CA GLY A 28 -21.50 6.07 -11.93
C GLY A 28 -20.22 5.63 -11.23
N GLN A 29 -20.20 5.41 -9.91
CA GLN A 29 -18.97 5.06 -9.20
C GLN A 29 -18.66 3.56 -9.30
N SER A 30 -17.83 3.20 -10.27
CA SER A 30 -17.24 1.85 -10.34
C SER A 30 -16.00 1.79 -9.45
N ALA A 31 -16.03 0.97 -8.41
CA ALA A 31 -14.84 0.67 -7.62
C ALA A 31 -14.01 -0.41 -8.33
N PHE A 32 -12.78 -0.07 -8.72
CA PHE A 32 -11.81 -1.06 -9.20
C PHE A 32 -10.97 -1.53 -8.01
N ALA A 33 -10.96 -2.84 -7.75
CA ALA A 33 -10.02 -3.44 -6.82
C ALA A 33 -8.70 -3.70 -7.57
N ALA A 34 -7.62 -3.09 -7.11
CA ALA A 34 -6.27 -3.40 -7.60
C ALA A 34 -5.65 -4.48 -6.71
N GLU A 35 -5.29 -5.61 -7.30
CA GLU A 35 -4.55 -6.67 -6.63
C GLU A 35 -3.06 -6.54 -6.99
N THR A 36 -2.19 -6.60 -5.98
CA THR A 36 -0.73 -6.64 -6.18
C THR A 36 -0.21 -7.97 -5.68
N VAL A 37 0.39 -8.75 -6.59
CA VAL A 37 1.04 -10.02 -6.26
C VAL A 37 2.53 -9.79 -6.13
N THR A 38 3.08 -10.19 -4.98
CA THR A 38 4.52 -10.13 -4.68
C THR A 38 5.01 -11.54 -4.38
N TYR A 39 6.03 -11.99 -5.12
CA TYR A 39 6.70 -13.26 -4.84
C TYR A 39 7.94 -13.01 -4.00
N TYR A 40 8.07 -13.78 -2.91
CA TYR A 40 9.20 -13.72 -1.99
C TYR A 40 10.19 -14.84 -2.28
N TYR A 41 11.45 -14.48 -2.52
CA TYR A 41 12.55 -15.43 -2.67
C TYR A 41 13.29 -15.53 -1.36
N THR A 42 13.25 -16.71 -0.74
CA THR A 42 13.77 -16.92 0.59
C THR A 42 14.97 -17.86 0.62
N SER A 43 15.83 -17.67 1.62
CA SER A 43 16.86 -18.63 1.99
C SER A 43 16.23 -19.86 2.68
N PRO A 44 16.99 -20.94 2.93
CA PRO A 44 16.47 -22.14 3.61
C PRO A 44 15.86 -21.90 4.99
N GLN A 45 16.31 -20.85 5.71
CA GLN A 45 15.75 -20.45 7.00
C GLN A 45 14.58 -19.47 6.88
N GLY A 46 14.09 -19.21 5.67
CA GLY A 46 12.95 -18.32 5.41
C GLY A 46 13.31 -16.82 5.31
N THR A 47 14.59 -16.44 5.32
CA THR A 47 14.98 -15.02 5.17
C THR A 47 14.71 -14.53 3.75
N VAL A 48 13.97 -13.43 3.60
CA VAL A 48 13.65 -12.85 2.29
C VAL A 48 14.88 -12.15 1.71
N LEU A 49 15.37 -12.60 0.56
CA LEU A 49 16.54 -12.04 -0.12
C LEU A 49 16.18 -11.23 -1.36
N ALA A 50 15.01 -11.47 -1.95
CA ALA A 50 14.49 -10.68 -3.04
C ALA A 50 12.97 -10.78 -3.11
N THR A 51 12.35 -9.79 -3.74
CA THR A 51 10.94 -9.84 -4.13
C THR A 51 10.78 -9.55 -5.62
N THR A 52 9.77 -10.16 -6.24
CA THR A 52 9.39 -9.83 -7.62
C THR A 52 7.89 -9.55 -7.72
N ASN A 53 7.49 -8.79 -8.73
CA ASN A 53 6.09 -8.58 -9.05
C ASN A 53 5.51 -9.74 -9.87
N ALA A 54 4.21 -9.67 -10.16
CA ALA A 54 3.50 -10.64 -11.01
C ALA A 54 4.15 -10.88 -12.39
N ALA A 55 4.88 -9.90 -12.93
CA ALA A 55 5.58 -10.02 -14.22
C ALA A 55 6.99 -10.65 -14.09
N GLY A 56 7.40 -11.05 -12.87
CA GLY A 56 8.74 -11.59 -12.60
C GLY A 56 9.85 -10.55 -12.53
N SER A 57 9.53 -9.26 -12.56
CA SER A 57 10.53 -8.20 -12.40
C SER A 57 10.90 -8.05 -10.93
N ALA A 58 12.20 -7.96 -10.65
CA ALA A 58 12.70 -7.67 -9.30
C ALA A 58 12.17 -6.32 -8.80
N VAL A 59 11.58 -6.33 -7.61
CA VAL A 59 11.04 -5.16 -6.91
C VAL A 59 12.01 -4.73 -5.82
N SER A 60 12.54 -5.68 -5.05
CA SER A 60 13.57 -5.43 -4.05
C SER A 60 14.58 -6.56 -3.99
N THR A 61 15.80 -6.23 -3.55
CA THR A 61 16.85 -7.17 -3.16
C THR A 61 17.36 -6.80 -1.79
N SER A 62 17.72 -7.80 -1.00
CA SER A 62 18.15 -7.64 0.38
C SER A 62 19.18 -8.69 0.74
N ASP A 63 20.11 -8.32 1.60
CA ASP A 63 21.08 -9.24 2.19
C ASP A 63 21.19 -8.97 3.69
N TYR A 64 21.47 -10.02 4.44
CA TYR A 64 21.46 -10.01 5.90
C TYR A 64 22.74 -10.64 6.45
N ARG A 65 23.28 -10.04 7.51
CA ARG A 65 24.34 -10.65 8.31
C ARG A 65 23.80 -11.89 9.05
N PRO A 66 24.68 -12.75 9.62
CA PRO A 66 24.27 -13.98 10.28
C PRO A 66 23.21 -13.85 11.39
N TYR A 67 23.12 -12.69 12.03
CA TYR A 67 22.12 -12.38 13.07
C TYR A 67 21.02 -11.43 12.59
N GLY A 68 20.82 -11.31 11.28
CA GLY A 68 19.67 -10.57 10.73
C GLY A 68 19.84 -9.05 10.61
N SER A 69 21.02 -8.50 10.90
CA SER A 69 21.27 -7.08 10.58
C SER A 69 21.39 -6.88 9.07
N GLN A 70 20.69 -5.89 8.54
CA GLN A 70 20.68 -5.59 7.11
C GLN A 70 22.11 -5.30 6.61
N ALA A 71 22.54 -6.03 5.58
CA ALA A 71 23.81 -5.83 4.89
C ALA A 71 23.62 -5.08 3.56
N LEU A 72 22.50 -5.34 2.87
CA LEU A 72 22.12 -4.68 1.62
C LEU A 72 20.60 -4.45 1.59
N GLY A 73 20.19 -3.37 0.92
CA GLY A 73 18.79 -2.99 0.79
C GLY A 73 18.33 -2.10 1.96
N VAL A 74 17.03 -1.83 1.99
CA VAL A 74 16.36 -1.08 3.04
C VAL A 74 15.45 -2.01 3.83
N SER A 75 15.39 -1.82 5.15
CA SER A 75 14.44 -2.54 5.99
C SER A 75 13.06 -1.94 5.72
N GLU A 76 12.17 -2.74 5.16
CA GLU A 76 10.78 -2.38 4.90
C GLU A 76 9.87 -3.11 5.90
N ALA A 77 8.72 -2.53 6.21
CA ALA A 77 7.73 -3.19 7.03
C ALA A 77 7.20 -4.44 6.30
N GLY A 78 7.39 -5.61 6.91
CA GLY A 78 6.96 -6.88 6.33
C GLY A 78 7.95 -8.02 6.59
N PRO A 79 7.72 -9.19 5.98
CA PRO A 79 8.57 -10.36 6.16
C PRO A 79 10.01 -10.09 5.70
N GLY A 80 10.97 -10.33 6.60
CA GLY A 80 12.39 -10.14 6.35
C GLY A 80 13.22 -11.30 6.90
N TYR A 81 13.95 -11.04 7.98
CA TYR A 81 14.83 -12.04 8.59
C TYR A 81 14.03 -13.23 9.15
N THR A 82 14.45 -14.44 8.77
CA THR A 82 13.78 -15.73 9.06
C THR A 82 12.25 -15.73 8.86
N GLY A 83 11.74 -14.89 7.95
CA GLY A 83 10.32 -14.78 7.64
C GLY A 83 9.48 -14.00 8.66
N HIS A 84 10.11 -13.39 9.66
CA HIS A 84 9.43 -12.56 10.65
C HIS A 84 9.30 -11.10 10.19
N VAL A 85 8.41 -10.35 10.83
CA VAL A 85 8.07 -9.00 10.41
C VAL A 85 9.14 -8.03 10.91
N ASN A 86 9.82 -7.35 9.99
CA ASN A 86 10.69 -6.23 10.31
C ASN A 86 9.84 -5.03 10.70
N ASP A 87 10.23 -4.36 11.79
CA ASP A 87 9.72 -3.07 12.20
C ASP A 87 10.81 -2.02 11.95
N PRO A 88 10.76 -1.27 10.83
CA PRO A 88 11.79 -0.30 10.47
C PRO A 88 11.82 0.90 11.42
N ASP A 89 10.73 1.19 12.14
CA ASP A 89 10.68 2.34 13.06
C ASP A 89 11.50 2.08 14.33
N SER A 90 11.50 0.83 14.82
CA SER A 90 12.30 0.42 15.99
C SER A 90 13.65 -0.20 15.61
N GLY A 91 13.80 -0.70 14.38
CA GLY A 91 14.95 -1.48 13.94
C GLY A 91 14.95 -2.93 14.47
N LEU A 92 13.83 -3.39 15.02
CA LEU A 92 13.66 -4.72 15.58
C LEU A 92 12.87 -5.64 14.64
N THR A 93 12.96 -6.95 14.87
CA THR A 93 12.14 -7.95 14.17
C THR A 93 11.11 -8.55 15.12
N TYR A 94 9.84 -8.46 14.79
CA TYR A 94 8.76 -9.05 15.59
C TYR A 94 8.59 -10.55 15.28
N MET A 95 8.97 -11.38 16.24
CA MET A 95 8.90 -12.84 16.17
C MET A 95 7.70 -13.39 16.95
N GLN A 96 6.54 -12.75 16.78
CA GLN A 96 5.23 -13.09 17.39
C GLN A 96 5.13 -12.93 18.91
N ALA A 97 6.03 -13.53 19.68
CA ALA A 97 6.00 -13.46 21.15
C ALA A 97 7.04 -12.49 21.73
N ARG A 98 7.98 -12.03 20.91
CA ARG A 98 9.10 -11.17 21.30
C ARG A 98 9.56 -10.32 20.13
N TYR A 99 10.19 -9.19 20.45
CA TYR A 99 11.02 -8.45 19.52
C TYR A 99 12.45 -8.96 19.62
N TYR A 100 13.08 -9.14 18.47
CA TYR A 100 14.46 -9.56 18.31
C TYR A 100 15.30 -8.37 17.84
N ASP A 101 16.45 -8.13 18.46
CA ASP A 101 17.40 -7.12 18.04
C ASP A 101 18.45 -7.74 17.11
N PRO A 102 18.45 -7.42 15.81
CA PRO A 102 19.40 -7.97 14.83
C PRO A 102 20.83 -7.43 14.97
N VAL A 103 21.05 -6.37 15.75
CA VAL A 103 22.38 -5.81 16.03
C VAL A 103 23.07 -6.59 17.14
N THR A 104 22.32 -6.95 18.18
CA THR A 104 22.87 -7.68 19.34
C THR A 104 22.62 -9.19 19.31
N GLY A 105 21.63 -9.63 18.53
CA GLY A 105 21.36 -11.02 18.23
C GLY A 105 20.47 -11.75 19.25
N PHE A 106 19.66 -11.06 20.05
CA PHE A 106 18.75 -11.66 21.03
C PHE A 106 17.36 -11.01 21.08
#